data_AF-A0A6L9F3E6-F1
#
_entry.id   AF-A0A6L9F3E6-F1
#
_cell.length_a   1.000
_cell.length_b   1.000
_cell.length_c   1.000
_cell.angle_alpha   90.00
_cell.angle_beta   90.00
_cell.angle_gamma   90.00
#
_symmetry.space_group_name_H-M   'P 1'
#
loop_
_entity.id
_entity.type
_entity.pdbx_description
1 polymer ?
#
loop_
_entity_poly.entity_id
_entity_poly.type
_entity_poly.pdbx_seq_one_letter_code
_entity_poly.pdbx_strand_id
1 'polypeptide(L)'
;MESSDRESKLIRLSYTQRIAKKSNETGQQISNLLQQLAEENQKHEAIIDDFLDFANNIISKLSPEEQVVINEFVKRITDLRVTANNGVSYMLKLLNEQNKYTKESTAELKNLIEEGL
;
A
#
# COMPACT_ATOMS: atom_id res chain seq x y z
N MET A 1 5.52 -47.38 12.74
CA MET A 1 4.52 -46.39 12.30
C MET A 1 4.83 -44.98 12.79
N GLU A 2 5.46 -44.77 13.96
CA GLU A 2 5.77 -43.42 14.49
C GLU A 2 6.78 -42.57 13.69
N SER A 3 7.75 -43.18 12.98
CA SER A 3 8.76 -42.39 12.24
C SER A 3 8.17 -41.65 11.03
N SER A 4 7.16 -42.23 10.37
CA SER A 4 6.45 -41.63 9.23
C SER A 4 5.66 -40.39 9.61
N ASP A 5 5.18 -40.32 10.85
CA ASP A 5 4.35 -39.22 11.34
C ASP A 5 5.21 -38.00 11.73
N ARG A 6 6.37 -38.26 12.34
CA ARG A 6 7.37 -37.24 12.66
C ARG A 6 7.98 -36.60 11.41
N GLU A 7 8.26 -37.40 10.39
CA GLU A 7 8.81 -36.93 9.11
C GLU A 7 7.80 -36.08 8.33
N SER A 8 6.52 -36.49 8.32
CA SER A 8 5.42 -35.72 7.73
C SER A 8 5.23 -34.35 8.43
N LYS A 9 5.29 -34.31 9.76
CA LYS A 9 5.24 -33.06 10.55
C LYS A 9 6.40 -32.12 10.23
N LEU A 10 7.62 -32.65 10.11
CA LEU A 10 8.79 -31.88 9.70
C LEU A 10 8.65 -31.28 8.30
N ILE A 11 8.10 -32.04 7.35
CA ILE A 11 7.84 -31.57 5.99
C ILE A 11 6.83 -30.42 6.03
N ARG A 12 5.70 -30.57 6.73
CA ARG A 12 4.68 -29.52 6.91
C ARG A 12 5.26 -28.25 7.51
N LEU A 13 6.01 -28.38 8.62
CA LEU A 13 6.67 -27.26 9.27
C LEU A 13 7.63 -26.54 8.32
N SER A 14 8.46 -27.28 7.58
CA SER A 14 9.42 -26.70 6.62
C SER A 14 8.74 -25.98 5.45
N TYR A 15 7.56 -26.43 5.05
CA TYR A 15 6.78 -25.83 3.96
C TYR A 15 6.10 -24.54 4.46
N THR A 16 5.48 -24.58 5.64
CA THR A 16 4.91 -23.41 6.31
C THR A 16 5.95 -22.31 6.53
N GLN A 17 7.14 -22.66 7.03
CA GLN A 17 8.24 -21.70 7.22
C GLN A 17 8.69 -21.06 5.91
N ARG A 18 8.75 -21.83 4.81
CA ARG A 18 9.09 -21.29 3.49
C ARG A 18 8.04 -20.33 2.96
N ILE A 19 6.75 -20.63 3.14
CA ILE A 19 5.65 -19.74 2.76
C ILE A 19 5.70 -18.46 3.59
N ALA A 20 5.82 -18.57 4.91
CA ALA A 20 5.89 -17.41 5.80
C ALA A 20 7.09 -16.51 5.46
N LYS A 21 8.26 -17.10 5.18
CA LYS A 21 9.45 -16.36 4.74
C LYS A 21 9.19 -15.59 3.45
N LYS A 22 8.68 -16.27 2.40
CA LYS A 22 8.37 -15.61 1.12
C LYS A 22 7.31 -14.52 1.28
N SER A 23 6.28 -14.77 2.07
CA SER A 23 5.21 -13.79 2.32
C SER A 23 5.75 -12.54 3.01
N ASN A 24 6.65 -12.69 3.99
CA ASN A 24 7.33 -11.56 4.63
C ASN A 24 8.26 -10.82 3.66
N GLU A 25 9.01 -11.52 2.82
CA GLU A 25 9.87 -10.91 1.80
C GLU A 25 9.05 -10.08 0.80
N THR A 26 7.93 -10.63 0.31
CA THR A 26 7.00 -9.91 -0.57
C THR A 26 6.36 -8.73 0.15
N GLY A 27 5.93 -8.89 1.41
CA GLY A 27 5.39 -7.80 2.22
C GLY A 27 6.38 -6.66 2.39
N GLN A 28 7.66 -6.96 2.61
CA GLN A 28 8.72 -5.95 2.70
C GLN A 28 8.95 -5.23 1.36
N GLN A 29 8.94 -5.96 0.24
CA GLN A 29 9.05 -5.36 -1.09
C GLN A 29 7.88 -4.41 -1.38
N ILE A 30 6.65 -4.83 -1.07
CA ILE A 30 5.46 -3.98 -1.21
C ILE A 30 5.58 -2.74 -0.31
N SER A 31 6.05 -2.91 0.94
CA SER A 31 6.26 -1.80 1.87
C SER A 31 7.23 -0.76 1.29
N ASN A 32 8.35 -1.21 0.72
CA ASN A 32 9.34 -0.30 0.13
C ASN A 32 8.77 0.43 -1.10
N LEU A 33 8.01 -0.27 -1.96
CA LEU A 33 7.35 0.34 -3.12
C LEU A 33 6.29 1.37 -2.71
N LEU A 34 5.50 1.07 -1.67
CA LEU A 34 4.51 2.01 -1.15
C LEU A 34 5.16 3.25 -0.51
N GLN A 35 6.30 3.08 0.14
CA GLN A 35 7.06 4.20 0.67
C GLN A 35 7.59 5.09 -0.47
N GLN A 36 8.18 4.50 -1.51
CA GLN A 36 8.61 5.25 -2.71
C GLN A 36 7.45 6.00 -3.36
N LEU A 37 6.30 5.33 -3.51
CA LEU A 37 5.10 5.95 -4.06
C LEU A 37 4.60 7.11 -3.19
N ALA A 38 4.62 6.96 -1.86
CA ALA A 38 4.22 8.03 -0.94
C ALA A 38 5.16 9.25 -1.05
N GLU A 39 6.47 9.02 -1.14
CA GLU A 39 7.47 10.08 -1.34
C GLU A 39 7.30 10.80 -2.69
N GLU A 40 7.04 10.07 -3.77
CA GLU A 40 6.72 10.66 -5.08
C GLU A 40 5.42 11.47 -5.04
N ASN A 41 4.39 10.93 -4.38
CA ASN A 41 3.11 11.60 -4.24
C ASN A 41 3.25 12.92 -3.45
N GLN A 42 4.09 12.95 -2.41
CA GLN A 42 4.39 14.17 -1.66
C GLN A 42 5.10 15.24 -2.52
N LYS A 43 6.01 14.84 -3.43
CA LYS A 43 6.61 15.78 -4.40
C LYS A 43 5.57 16.36 -5.34
N HIS A 44 4.61 15.55 -5.78
CA HIS A 44 3.51 16.02 -6.61
C HIS A 44 2.57 16.96 -5.85
N GLU A 45 2.34 16.75 -4.55
CA GLU A 45 1.54 17.70 -3.75
C GLU A 45 2.13 19.11 -3.77
N ALA A 46 3.45 19.25 -3.60
CA ALA A 46 4.10 20.56 -3.66
C ALA A 46 3.93 21.24 -5.03
N ILE A 47 4.04 20.48 -6.13
CA ILE A 47 3.83 20.99 -7.49
C ILE A 47 2.36 21.43 -7.69
N ILE A 48 1.42 20.67 -7.13
CA ILE A 48 0.00 21.00 -7.19
C ILE A 48 -0.27 22.28 -6.41
N ASP A 49 0.29 22.43 -5.21
CA ASP A 49 0.12 23.64 -4.41
C ASP A 49 0.71 24.87 -5.13
N ASP A 50 1.91 24.76 -5.71
CA ASP A 50 2.51 25.82 -6.55
C ASP A 50 1.59 26.19 -7.74
N PHE A 51 1.00 25.18 -8.39
CA PHE A 51 0.06 25.40 -9.48
C PHE A 51 -1.22 26.09 -9.03
N LEU A 52 -1.78 25.70 -7.88
CA LEU A 52 -2.99 26.30 -7.32
C LEU A 52 -2.75 27.77 -6.96
N ASP A 53 -1.61 28.07 -6.34
CA ASP A 53 -1.20 29.44 -6.03
C ASP A 53 -1.03 30.27 -7.31
N PHE A 54 -0.37 29.72 -8.33
CA PHE A 54 -0.27 30.36 -9.63
C PHE A 54 -1.66 30.64 -10.24
N ALA A 55 -2.53 29.63 -10.29
CA ALA A 55 -3.88 29.75 -10.84
C ALA A 55 -4.68 30.85 -10.12
N ASN A 56 -4.69 30.85 -8.79
CA ASN A 56 -5.37 31.84 -7.97
C ASN A 56 -4.89 33.27 -8.25
N ASN A 57 -3.59 33.45 -8.51
CA ASN A 57 -3.00 34.75 -8.81
C ASN A 57 -3.29 35.28 -10.23
N ILE A 58 -3.66 34.40 -11.16
CA ILE A 58 -3.95 34.79 -12.56
C ILE A 58 -5.45 34.85 -12.85
N ILE A 59 -6.30 34.09 -12.15
CA ILE A 59 -7.75 34.00 -12.43
C ILE A 59 -8.40 35.38 -12.54
N SER A 60 -8.08 36.30 -11.63
CA SER A 60 -8.68 37.65 -11.64
C SER A 60 -8.24 38.52 -12.83
N LYS A 61 -7.24 38.10 -13.61
CA LYS A 61 -6.67 38.81 -14.76
C LYS A 61 -7.14 38.24 -16.10
N LEU A 62 -7.91 37.15 -16.07
CA LEU A 62 -8.35 36.41 -17.25
C LEU A 62 -9.75 36.83 -17.69
N SER A 63 -10.08 36.54 -18.95
CA SER A 63 -11.46 36.66 -19.45
C SER A 63 -12.39 35.70 -18.72
N PRO A 64 -13.71 35.95 -18.71
CA PRO A 64 -14.67 35.03 -18.10
C PRO A 64 -14.57 33.59 -18.64
N GLU A 65 -14.36 33.43 -19.95
CA GLU A 65 -14.21 32.11 -20.58
C GLU A 65 -12.92 31.40 -20.13
N GLU A 66 -11.81 32.13 -20.06
CA GLU A 66 -10.53 31.60 -19.56
C GLU A 66 -10.61 31.21 -18.08
N GLN A 67 -11.32 31.99 -17.26
CA GLN A 67 -11.55 31.67 -15.85
C GLN A 67 -12.30 30.35 -15.69
N VAL A 68 -13.32 30.10 -16.52
CA VAL A 68 -14.06 28.82 -16.49
C VAL A 68 -13.13 27.65 -16.76
N VAL A 69 -12.27 27.76 -17.78
CA VAL A 69 -11.32 26.70 -18.16
C VAL A 69 -10.31 26.44 -17.05
N ILE A 70 -9.73 27.50 -16.46
CA ILE A 70 -8.76 27.32 -15.36
C ILE A 70 -9.43 26.74 -14.13
N ASN A 71 -10.61 27.21 -13.75
CA ASN A 71 -11.34 26.68 -12.60
C ASN A 71 -11.67 25.19 -12.78
N GLU A 72 -12.04 24.77 -13.99
CA GLU A 72 -12.24 23.36 -14.29
C GLU A 72 -10.95 22.55 -14.15
N PHE A 73 -9.83 23.08 -14.64
CA PHE A 73 -8.54 22.41 -14.53
C PHE A 73 -8.05 22.30 -13.08
N VAL A 74 -8.18 23.37 -12.29
CA VAL A 74 -7.93 23.40 -10.85
C VAL A 74 -8.73 22.33 -10.13
N LYS A 75 -10.03 22.21 -10.45
CA LYS A 75 -10.89 21.16 -9.91
C LYS A 75 -10.37 19.77 -10.25
N ARG A 76 -10.07 19.51 -11.53
CA ARG A 76 -9.57 18.19 -11.98
C ARG A 76 -8.25 17.80 -11.31
N ILE A 77 -7.31 18.74 -11.16
CA ILE A 77 -6.05 18.48 -10.44
C ILE A 77 -6.29 18.17 -8.96
N THR A 78 -7.21 18.90 -8.33
CA THR A 78 -7.57 18.67 -6.92
C THR A 78 -8.19 17.28 -6.74
N ASP A 79 -9.10 16.88 -7.63
CA ASP A 79 -9.72 15.56 -7.64
C ASP A 79 -8.69 14.44 -7.85
N LEU A 80 -7.71 14.67 -8.75
CA LEU A 80 -6.58 13.75 -8.95
C LEU A 80 -5.71 13.62 -7.69
N ARG A 81 -5.40 14.74 -7.01
CA ARG A 81 -4.65 14.74 -5.74
C ARG A 81 -5.34 13.86 -4.69
N VAL A 82 -6.64 14.09 -4.49
CA VAL A 82 -7.45 13.32 -3.53
C VAL A 82 -7.44 11.83 -3.89
N THR A 83 -7.61 11.49 -5.17
CA THR A 83 -7.61 10.11 -5.64
C THR A 83 -6.28 9.41 -5.38
N ALA A 84 -5.16 10.08 -5.68
CA ALA A 84 -3.82 9.54 -5.44
C ALA A 84 -3.56 9.29 -3.95
N ASN A 85 -3.88 10.27 -3.09
CA ASN A 85 -3.73 10.16 -1.64
C ASN A 85 -4.57 9.02 -1.04
N ASN A 86 -5.81 8.89 -1.50
CA ASN A 86 -6.68 7.79 -1.10
C ASN A 86 -6.11 6.43 -1.56
N GLY A 87 -5.61 6.35 -2.79
CA GLY A 87 -4.97 5.14 -3.33
C GLY A 87 -3.80 4.66 -2.48
N VAL A 88 -2.86 5.55 -2.15
CA VAL A 88 -1.71 5.25 -1.27
C VAL A 88 -2.19 4.76 0.09
N SER A 89 -3.17 5.47 0.68
CA SER A 89 -3.72 5.12 2.00
C SER A 89 -4.40 3.74 2.01
N TYR A 90 -5.18 3.42 0.97
CA TYR A 90 -5.81 2.10 0.85
C TYR A 90 -4.79 0.97 0.70
N MET A 91 -3.75 1.17 -0.10
CA MET A 91 -2.70 0.16 -0.26
C MET A 91 -1.91 -0.08 1.03
N LEU A 92 -1.60 0.98 1.78
CA LEU A 92 -0.97 0.85 3.10
C LEU A 92 -1.85 0.07 4.09
N LYS A 93 -3.17 0.33 4.08
CA LYS A 93 -4.12 -0.43 4.90
C LYS A 93 -4.12 -1.92 4.54
N LEU A 94 -4.21 -2.25 3.24
CA LEU A 94 -4.20 -3.63 2.76
C LEU A 94 -2.90 -4.36 3.12
N LEU A 95 -1.76 -3.69 2.99
CA LEU A 95 -0.47 -4.26 3.40
C LEU A 95 -0.44 -4.56 4.90
N ASN A 96 -0.92 -3.65 5.73
CA ASN A 96 -0.98 -3.86 7.19
C ASN A 96 -1.90 -5.02 7.57
N GLU A 97 -3.07 -5.14 6.91
CA GLU A 97 -3.98 -6.27 7.09
C GLU A 97 -3.33 -7.58 6.66
N GLN A 98 -2.69 -7.63 5.48
CA GLN A 98 -2.00 -8.83 5.00
C GLN A 98 -0.84 -9.26 5.91
N ASN A 99 -0.07 -8.32 6.44
CA ASN A 99 0.98 -8.58 7.42
C ASN A 99 0.41 -9.13 8.73
N LYS A 100 -0.74 -8.61 9.19
CA LYS A 100 -1.44 -9.10 10.38
C LYS A 100 -1.91 -10.55 10.19
N TYR A 101 -2.63 -10.83 9.10
CA TYR A 101 -3.11 -12.18 8.80
C TYR A 101 -1.95 -13.17 8.65
N THR A 102 -0.85 -12.77 7.99
CA THR A 102 0.32 -13.63 7.83
C THR A 102 0.94 -14.01 9.18
N LYS A 103 1.04 -13.05 10.11
CA LYS A 103 1.54 -13.31 11.48
C LYS A 103 0.60 -14.24 12.25
N GLU A 104 -0.69 -13.97 12.22
CA GLU A 104 -1.71 -14.77 12.92
C GLU A 104 -1.75 -16.21 12.38
N SER A 105 -1.84 -16.41 11.06
CA SER A 105 -1.84 -17.74 10.45
C SER A 105 -0.53 -18.50 10.68
N THR A 106 0.61 -17.81 10.68
CA THR A 106 1.90 -18.45 10.99
C THR A 106 1.96 -18.93 12.45
N ALA A 107 1.42 -18.13 13.39
CA ALA A 107 1.35 -18.50 14.79
C ALA A 107 0.39 -19.67 15.03
N GLU A 108 -0.80 -19.63 14.42
CA GLU A 108 -1.80 -20.70 14.49
C GLU A 108 -1.23 -22.03 13.94
N LEU A 109 -0.61 -22.00 12.76
CA LEU A 109 0.01 -23.20 12.18
C LEU A 109 1.12 -23.77 13.06
N LYS A 110 1.90 -22.92 13.73
CA LYS A 110 2.94 -23.37 14.65
C LYS A 110 2.32 -24.09 15.85
N ASN A 111 1.28 -23.52 16.45
CA ASN A 111 0.58 -24.13 17.57
C ASN A 111 -0.06 -25.47 17.18
N LEU A 112 -0.72 -25.56 16.02
CA LEU A 112 -1.35 -26.80 15.54
C LEU A 112 -0.31 -27.93 15.36
N ILE A 113 0.88 -27.60 14.85
CA ILE A 113 1.97 -28.58 14.70
C ILE A 113 2.52 -29.01 16.07
N GLU A 114 2.62 -28.08 17.04
CA GLU A 114 3.05 -28.37 18.41
C GLU A 114 2.02 -29.22 19.19
N GLU A 115 0.72 -29.00 18.95
CA GLU A 115 -0.40 -29.73 19.57
C GLU A 115 -0.65 -31.12 18.96
N GLY A 116 0.04 -31.47 17.87
CA GLY A 116 0.11 -32.84 17.38
C GLY A 116 -0.63 -33.14 16.08
N LEU A 117 -1.04 -32.13 15.32
CA LEU A 117 -1.34 -32.26 13.88
C LEU A 117 -0.07 -32.30 13.00
#